data_AF-A0AAD2CC86-F1
#
_entry.id   AF-A0AAD2CC86-F1
#
_cell.length_a   1.000
_cell.length_b   1.000
_cell.length_c   1.000
_cell.angle_alpha   90.00
_cell.angle_beta   90.00
_cell.angle_gamma   90.00
#
_symmetry.space_group_name_H-M   'P 1'
#
loop_
_entity.id
_entity.type
_entity.pdbx_description
1 polymer ?
#
loop_
_entity_poly.entity_id
_entity_poly.type
_entity_poly.pdbx_seq_one_letter_code
_entity_poly.pdbx_strand_id
1 'polypeptide(L)'
;MEPTIQGTSSSLIRPFEWLTNAASLKFLITQAVEQQYSSSRQEEKQGESSSHEQAPKELSALHVGAGSSVVGEYMVEALGFDLVVNLDKDEETLEQMKDRWLQRCRNKSENNPELPPVSSERLAFCPNDFAEKPFPYPSNRFDLILDKSTLDCTLCSDKAAACLLVQVYRCLKVGGCYLLISFHEYDFLAPLLENLPGANWDVQHSTMERQVEDLGIINQLNADHESDRQNNTKEEEGEPATELNPSANEKPPLNVFIIRKLPSPNSSEDEDDDPHTLDWDRVSAHVHKCNDAWFQQHQPLLTRQRTQALKEAFEHPLVLQQAYLELFTDAEREHLTYEHFLEDWAAYLEQRKGTIPKKQISYDDAFLFLQEMQ
;
A
#
# COMPACT_ATOMS: atom_id res chain seq x y z
N MET A 1 11.45 29.96 -39.70
CA MET A 1 10.64 28.75 -39.59
C MET A 1 11.23 27.95 -38.45
N GLU A 2 10.65 28.09 -37.27
CA GLU A 2 11.02 27.28 -36.11
C GLU A 2 10.49 25.87 -36.30
N PRO A 3 11.24 24.82 -35.93
CA PRO A 3 10.78 23.45 -36.05
C PRO A 3 9.71 23.19 -35.01
N THR A 4 8.49 22.92 -35.47
CA THR A 4 7.41 22.37 -34.67
C THR A 4 7.86 21.00 -34.15
N ILE A 5 8.17 20.92 -32.85
CA ILE A 5 8.40 19.65 -32.16
C ILE A 5 7.07 18.89 -32.20
N GLN A 6 7.00 17.86 -33.05
CA GLN A 6 5.89 16.93 -33.04
C GLN A 6 5.87 16.23 -31.69
N GLY A 7 4.77 16.43 -30.94
CA GLY A 7 4.57 15.84 -29.63
C GLY A 7 4.77 14.33 -29.71
N THR A 8 5.65 13.83 -28.85
CA THR A 8 5.80 12.41 -28.57
C THR A 8 4.42 11.85 -28.24
N SER A 9 3.96 10.89 -29.04
CA SER A 9 2.82 10.02 -28.73
C SER A 9 2.96 9.56 -27.28
N SER A 10 2.16 10.12 -26.35
CA SER A 10 2.17 9.68 -24.96
C SER A 10 1.69 8.23 -24.96
N SER A 11 2.60 7.30 -24.78
CA SER A 11 2.25 5.91 -24.61
C SER A 11 1.32 5.82 -23.39
N LEU A 12 0.07 5.44 -23.62
CA LEU A 12 -0.90 5.18 -22.55
C LEU A 12 -0.26 4.27 -21.51
N ILE A 13 -0.41 4.62 -20.22
CA ILE A 13 0.10 3.81 -19.12
C ILE A 13 -0.42 2.39 -19.24
N ARG A 14 0.49 1.43 -19.10
CA ARG A 14 0.10 0.01 -19.04
C ARG A 14 -0.47 -0.27 -17.64
N PRO A 15 -1.74 -0.67 -17.54
CA PRO A 15 -2.29 -1.04 -16.25
C PRO A 15 -1.59 -2.29 -15.74
N PHE A 16 -1.24 -2.28 -14.45
CA PHE A 16 -0.43 -3.35 -13.88
C PHE A 16 -0.90 -3.69 -12.46
N GLU A 17 -1.07 -4.99 -12.20
CA GLU A 17 -1.54 -5.51 -10.91
C GLU A 17 -0.47 -6.35 -10.23
N TRP A 18 0.29 -5.73 -9.31
CA TRP A 18 1.45 -6.35 -8.67
C TRP A 18 1.12 -7.48 -7.67
N LEU A 19 0.00 -7.36 -6.96
CA LEU A 19 -0.39 -8.28 -5.89
C LEU A 19 -1.50 -9.22 -6.33
N THR A 20 -2.62 -8.65 -6.72
CA THR A 20 -3.83 -9.37 -7.12
C THR A 20 -4.59 -8.51 -8.12
N ASN A 21 -5.31 -9.17 -9.03
CA ASN A 21 -6.21 -8.48 -9.95
C ASN A 21 -7.43 -7.91 -9.23
N ALA A 22 -8.10 -6.96 -9.88
CA ALA A 22 -9.28 -6.29 -9.34
C ALA A 22 -10.49 -7.23 -9.15
N ALA A 23 -10.65 -8.24 -10.00
CA ALA A 23 -11.78 -9.17 -9.94
C ALA A 23 -11.74 -10.03 -8.66
N SER A 24 -10.56 -10.44 -8.23
CA SER A 24 -10.35 -11.23 -7.01
C SER A 24 -10.62 -10.43 -5.73
N LEU A 25 -10.62 -9.10 -5.81
CA LEU A 25 -11.03 -8.23 -4.71
C LEU A 25 -12.54 -8.08 -4.57
N LYS A 26 -13.33 -8.51 -5.56
CA LYS A 26 -14.80 -8.37 -5.53
C LYS A 26 -15.41 -8.88 -4.23
N PHE A 27 -15.06 -10.10 -3.82
CA PHE A 27 -15.64 -10.71 -2.63
C PHE A 27 -15.23 -9.95 -1.37
N LEU A 28 -13.96 -9.58 -1.24
CA LEU A 28 -13.43 -8.85 -0.09
C LEU A 28 -14.03 -7.45 0.04
N ILE A 29 -14.12 -6.70 -1.08
CA ILE A 29 -14.72 -5.37 -1.11
C ILE A 29 -16.22 -5.44 -0.77
N THR A 30 -16.93 -6.41 -1.35
CA THR A 30 -18.36 -6.60 -1.09
C THR A 30 -18.59 -6.94 0.39
N GLN A 31 -17.82 -7.88 0.94
CA GLN A 31 -17.87 -8.25 2.35
C GLN A 31 -17.58 -7.06 3.28
N ALA A 32 -16.54 -6.27 2.98
CA ALA A 32 -16.13 -5.11 3.77
C ALA A 32 -17.26 -4.07 3.89
N VAL A 33 -17.99 -3.84 2.79
CA VAL A 33 -19.08 -2.86 2.69
C VAL A 33 -20.41 -3.42 3.23
N GLU A 34 -20.80 -4.65 2.90
CA GLU A 34 -22.11 -5.22 3.27
C GLU A 34 -22.30 -5.41 4.79
N GLN A 35 -21.24 -5.81 5.50
CA GLN A 35 -21.29 -6.01 6.94
C GLN A 35 -21.63 -4.72 7.71
N GLN A 36 -21.32 -3.54 7.15
CA GLN A 36 -21.72 -2.26 7.72
C GLN A 36 -23.25 -2.14 7.87
N TYR A 37 -24.01 -2.73 6.94
CA TYR A 37 -25.46 -2.53 6.86
C TYR A 37 -26.26 -3.58 7.62
N SER A 38 -25.66 -4.74 7.89
CA SER A 38 -26.34 -5.79 8.66
C SER A 38 -26.55 -5.39 10.12
N SER A 39 -25.60 -4.65 10.70
CA SER A 39 -25.67 -4.17 12.09
C SER A 39 -26.73 -3.08 12.28
N SER A 40 -26.82 -2.10 11.36
CA SER A 40 -27.80 -1.01 11.45
C SER A 40 -29.25 -1.49 11.30
N ARG A 41 -29.49 -2.54 10.50
CA ARG A 41 -30.84 -3.10 10.28
C ARG A 41 -31.40 -3.89 11.46
N GLN A 42 -30.57 -4.34 12.40
CA GLN A 42 -31.05 -5.07 13.58
C GLN A 42 -31.60 -4.12 14.65
N GLU A 43 -31.07 -2.90 14.74
CA GLU A 43 -31.55 -1.88 15.69
C GLU A 43 -32.87 -1.23 15.22
N GLU A 44 -33.04 -0.98 13.92
CA GLU A 44 -34.28 -0.38 13.38
C GLU A 44 -35.49 -1.32 13.45
N LYS A 45 -35.30 -2.65 13.43
CA LYS A 45 -36.41 -3.63 13.46
C LYS A 45 -37.17 -3.71 14.78
N GLN A 46 -36.75 -3.01 15.83
CA GLN A 46 -37.51 -2.90 17.09
C GLN A 46 -38.41 -1.65 17.16
N GLY A 47 -38.37 -0.75 16.16
CA GLY A 47 -39.20 0.45 16.12
C GLY A 47 -39.90 0.64 14.76
N GLU A 48 -41.21 0.40 14.74
CA GLU A 48 -42.17 0.89 13.73
C GLU A 48 -42.17 0.28 12.30
N SER A 49 -43.31 -0.33 11.97
CA SER A 49 -43.69 -0.92 10.69
C SER A 49 -44.10 0.14 9.66
N SER A 50 -43.21 1.05 9.27
CA SER A 50 -43.48 1.97 8.15
C SER A 50 -42.67 1.58 6.90
N SER A 51 -43.39 1.34 5.81
CA SER A 51 -42.88 0.91 4.50
C SER A 51 -42.25 2.07 3.73
N HIS A 52 -41.26 2.74 4.33
CA HIS A 52 -40.46 3.72 3.60
C HIS A 52 -39.36 3.00 2.80
N GLU A 53 -39.51 3.04 1.47
CA GLU A 53 -38.48 2.69 0.50
C GLU A 53 -37.23 3.54 0.81
N GLN A 54 -36.23 2.94 1.47
CA GLN A 54 -34.97 3.61 1.77
C GLN A 54 -34.29 3.97 0.45
N ALA A 55 -33.95 5.25 0.28
CA ALA A 55 -33.21 5.72 -0.88
C ALA A 55 -31.89 4.94 -1.03
N PRO A 56 -31.43 4.68 -2.27
CA PRO A 56 -30.16 4.01 -2.51
C PRO A 56 -29.02 4.79 -1.85
N LYS A 57 -28.18 4.09 -1.10
CA LYS A 57 -27.09 4.71 -0.32
C LYS A 57 -25.89 4.98 -1.23
N GLU A 58 -25.38 6.21 -1.20
CA GLU A 58 -24.19 6.60 -1.95
C GLU A 58 -22.92 6.00 -1.33
N LEU A 59 -22.24 5.13 -2.07
CA LEU A 59 -20.99 4.47 -1.66
C LEU A 59 -19.76 5.26 -2.10
N SER A 60 -18.85 5.47 -1.16
CA SER A 60 -17.61 6.22 -1.39
C SER A 60 -16.37 5.45 -0.96
N ALA A 61 -15.33 5.46 -1.79
CA ALA A 61 -14.05 4.82 -1.48
C ALA A 61 -12.83 5.70 -1.76
N LEU A 62 -11.76 5.42 -1.00
CA LEU A 62 -10.40 5.91 -1.25
C LEU A 62 -9.51 4.71 -1.58
N HIS A 63 -8.81 4.76 -2.71
CA HIS A 63 -7.82 3.78 -3.11
C HIS A 63 -6.44 4.40 -2.92
N VAL A 64 -5.72 3.95 -1.90
CA VAL A 64 -4.43 4.50 -1.46
C VAL A 64 -3.29 3.79 -2.18
N GLY A 65 -2.33 4.58 -2.69
CA GLY A 65 -1.21 4.12 -3.52
C GLY A 65 -1.70 3.36 -4.74
N ALA A 66 -2.59 4.00 -5.49
CA ALA A 66 -3.29 3.38 -6.60
C ALA A 66 -2.33 2.85 -7.68
N GLY A 67 -1.13 3.44 -7.82
CA GLY A 67 -0.20 3.12 -8.90
C GLY A 67 -0.90 3.17 -10.25
N SER A 68 -0.62 2.23 -11.15
CA SER A 68 -1.34 2.09 -12.42
C SER A 68 -2.51 1.10 -12.38
N SER A 69 -3.00 0.74 -11.18
CA SER A 69 -4.01 -0.30 -10.98
C SER A 69 -5.38 0.07 -11.57
N VAL A 70 -6.14 -0.94 -11.98
CA VAL A 70 -7.52 -0.80 -12.50
C VAL A 70 -8.59 -0.95 -11.42
N VAL A 71 -8.20 -1.18 -10.16
CA VAL A 71 -9.13 -1.41 -9.05
C VAL A 71 -10.12 -0.26 -8.89
N GLY A 72 -9.65 0.99 -9.04
CA GLY A 72 -10.53 2.17 -8.95
C GLY A 72 -11.63 2.17 -10.03
N GLU A 73 -11.29 1.86 -11.28
CA GLU A 73 -12.31 1.72 -12.34
C GLU A 73 -13.24 0.54 -12.08
N TYR A 74 -12.70 -0.59 -11.62
CA TYR A 74 -13.48 -1.77 -11.32
C TYR A 74 -14.53 -1.51 -10.23
N MET A 75 -14.16 -0.76 -9.18
CA MET A 75 -15.09 -0.39 -8.11
C MET A 75 -16.25 0.48 -8.61
N VAL A 76 -15.98 1.42 -9.52
CA VAL A 76 -17.04 2.23 -10.15
C VAL A 76 -17.92 1.38 -11.06
N GLU A 77 -17.30 0.62 -11.96
CA GLU A 77 -18.02 -0.05 -13.06
C GLU A 77 -18.70 -1.35 -12.65
N ALA A 78 -18.03 -2.18 -11.86
CA ALA A 78 -18.49 -3.52 -11.52
C ALA A 78 -19.17 -3.59 -10.13
N LEU A 79 -18.76 -2.72 -9.20
CA LEU A 79 -19.29 -2.71 -7.83
C LEU A 79 -20.22 -1.54 -7.55
N GLY A 80 -20.33 -0.58 -8.48
CA GLY A 80 -21.33 0.47 -8.43
C GLY A 80 -21.02 1.60 -7.45
N PHE A 81 -19.77 1.80 -7.02
CA PHE A 81 -19.40 2.93 -6.15
C PHE A 81 -19.72 4.28 -6.80
N ASP A 82 -20.39 5.17 -6.06
CA ASP A 82 -20.76 6.51 -6.53
C ASP A 82 -19.55 7.43 -6.65
N LEU A 83 -18.58 7.27 -5.74
CA LEU A 83 -17.31 7.97 -5.79
C LEU A 83 -16.16 7.04 -5.40
N VAL A 84 -15.13 7.01 -6.24
CA VAL A 84 -13.83 6.43 -5.89
C VAL A 84 -12.76 7.50 -6.09
N VAL A 85 -11.88 7.67 -5.12
CA VAL A 85 -10.73 8.57 -5.20
C VAL A 85 -9.47 7.72 -5.28
N ASN A 86 -8.78 7.74 -6.41
CA ASN A 86 -7.43 7.19 -6.53
C ASN A 86 -6.43 8.21 -5.98
N LEU A 87 -5.66 7.79 -4.99
CA LEU A 87 -4.59 8.58 -4.39
C LEU A 87 -3.25 7.92 -4.67
N ASP A 88 -2.29 8.73 -5.09
CA ASP A 88 -0.89 8.33 -5.23
C ASP A 88 -0.01 9.59 -5.06
N LYS A 89 1.27 9.42 -4.73
CA LYS A 89 2.23 10.52 -4.75
C LYS A 89 2.76 10.81 -6.16
N ASP A 90 2.70 9.83 -7.06
CA ASP A 90 3.12 9.97 -8.45
C ASP A 90 2.02 10.65 -9.28
N GLU A 91 2.19 11.96 -9.48
CA GLU A 91 1.29 12.79 -10.28
C GLU A 91 1.26 12.38 -11.75
N GLU A 92 2.38 11.93 -12.32
CA GLU A 92 2.45 11.51 -13.72
C GLU A 92 1.61 10.25 -13.94
N THR A 93 1.77 9.26 -13.06
CA THR A 93 0.96 8.03 -13.08
C THR A 93 -0.54 8.35 -12.98
N LEU A 94 -0.94 9.22 -12.04
CA LEU A 94 -2.35 9.59 -11.87
C LEU A 94 -2.94 10.31 -13.09
N GLU A 95 -2.20 11.22 -13.73
CA GLU A 95 -2.69 11.90 -14.94
C GLU A 95 -2.85 10.89 -16.09
N GLN A 96 -1.93 9.94 -16.24
CA GLN A 96 -2.06 8.88 -17.25
C GLN A 96 -3.26 7.95 -16.96
N MET A 97 -3.55 7.64 -15.69
CA MET A 97 -4.76 6.89 -15.32
C MET A 97 -6.03 7.66 -15.63
N LYS A 98 -6.04 8.97 -15.38
CA LYS A 98 -7.17 9.85 -15.65
C LYS A 98 -7.45 9.94 -17.14
N ASP A 99 -6.43 10.10 -17.97
CA ASP A 99 -6.56 10.06 -19.43
C ASP A 99 -7.16 8.73 -19.90
N ARG A 100 -6.64 7.61 -19.35
CA ARG A 100 -7.17 6.26 -19.61
C ARG A 100 -8.64 6.13 -19.22
N TRP A 101 -9.05 6.67 -18.07
CA TRP A 101 -10.45 6.69 -17.63
C TRP A 101 -11.33 7.54 -18.54
N LEU A 102 -10.91 8.75 -18.90
CA LEU A 102 -11.66 9.64 -19.79
C LEU A 102 -11.83 9.04 -21.19
N GLN A 103 -10.81 8.35 -21.70
CA GLN A 103 -10.91 7.61 -22.96
C GLN A 103 -11.92 6.46 -22.84
N ARG A 104 -11.89 5.71 -21.73
CA ARG A 104 -12.83 4.62 -21.47
C ARG A 104 -14.29 5.09 -21.40
N CYS A 105 -14.55 6.21 -20.74
CA CYS A 105 -15.87 6.84 -20.66
C CYS A 105 -16.37 7.26 -22.06
N ARG A 106 -15.51 7.88 -22.88
CA ARG A 106 -15.82 8.24 -24.28
C ARG A 106 -16.18 7.01 -25.11
N ASN A 107 -15.31 6.00 -25.11
CA ASN A 107 -15.52 4.76 -25.88
C ASN A 107 -16.81 4.03 -25.49
N LYS A 108 -17.16 4.00 -24.20
CA LYS A 108 -18.42 3.39 -23.75
C LYS A 108 -19.65 4.16 -24.24
N SER A 109 -19.60 5.49 -24.20
CA SER A 109 -20.69 6.33 -24.70
C SER A 109 -20.88 6.20 -26.22
N GLU A 110 -19.78 6.02 -26.96
CA GLU A 110 -19.82 5.84 -28.42
C GLU A 110 -20.30 4.43 -28.81
N ASN A 111 -19.83 3.39 -28.13
CA ASN A 111 -20.15 2.00 -28.46
C ASN A 111 -21.50 1.52 -27.92
N ASN A 112 -22.03 2.14 -26.86
CA ASN A 112 -23.29 1.74 -26.23
C ASN A 112 -24.17 2.97 -25.92
N PRO A 113 -24.69 3.68 -26.94
CA PRO A 113 -25.45 4.92 -26.76
C PRO A 113 -26.78 4.74 -26.01
N GLU A 114 -27.28 3.50 -25.90
CA GLU A 114 -28.49 3.17 -25.13
C GLU A 114 -28.24 3.08 -23.61
N LEU A 115 -26.98 2.95 -23.19
CA LEU A 115 -26.62 2.95 -21.76
C LEU A 115 -26.41 4.39 -21.26
N PRO A 116 -26.79 4.69 -20.01
CA PRO A 116 -26.46 5.96 -19.40
C PRO A 116 -24.95 6.21 -19.47
N PRO A 117 -24.50 7.42 -19.84
CA PRO A 117 -23.07 7.73 -19.85
C PRO A 117 -22.49 7.53 -18.45
N VAL A 118 -21.38 6.81 -18.36
CA VAL A 118 -20.60 6.70 -17.12
C VAL A 118 -20.06 8.09 -16.82
N SER A 119 -20.55 8.72 -15.74
CA SER A 119 -20.04 10.03 -15.32
C SER A 119 -18.56 9.90 -14.99
N SER A 120 -17.73 10.70 -15.66
CA SER A 120 -16.30 10.79 -15.38
C SER A 120 -16.01 11.25 -13.96
N GLU A 121 -16.97 11.91 -13.31
CA GLU A 121 -16.86 12.44 -11.94
C GLU A 121 -16.92 11.36 -10.85
N ARG A 122 -17.32 10.13 -11.19
CA ARG A 122 -17.35 9.00 -10.25
C ARG A 122 -15.97 8.47 -9.88
N LEU A 123 -14.93 8.78 -10.67
CA LEU A 123 -13.54 8.43 -10.38
C LEU A 123 -12.68 9.69 -10.36
N ALA A 124 -12.20 10.05 -9.18
CA ALA A 124 -11.33 11.20 -8.96
C ALA A 124 -9.87 10.75 -8.78
N PHE A 125 -8.94 11.65 -9.07
CA PHE A 125 -7.50 11.43 -8.97
C PHE A 125 -6.89 12.51 -8.09
N CYS A 126 -6.15 12.11 -7.05
CA CYS A 126 -5.63 13.01 -6.03
C CYS A 126 -4.13 12.79 -5.81
N PRO A 127 -3.25 13.61 -6.43
CA PRO A 127 -1.82 13.53 -6.17
C PRO A 127 -1.53 14.01 -4.76
N ASN A 128 -1.22 13.08 -3.84
CA ASN A 128 -1.02 13.38 -2.44
C ASN A 128 -0.02 12.44 -1.76
N ASP A 129 0.92 13.03 -1.02
CA ASP A 129 1.73 12.34 -0.03
C ASP A 129 1.25 12.75 1.36
N PHE A 130 0.76 11.78 2.14
CA PHE A 130 0.27 12.00 3.50
C PHE A 130 1.37 12.49 4.46
N ALA A 131 2.65 12.25 4.16
CA ALA A 131 3.77 12.69 4.98
C ALA A 131 4.18 14.15 4.72
N GLU A 132 3.75 14.73 3.60
CA GLU A 132 4.16 16.07 3.17
C GLU A 132 3.05 17.12 3.26
N LYS A 133 1.81 16.75 2.91
CA LYS A 133 0.71 17.72 2.83
C LYS A 133 -0.63 17.16 3.34
N PRO A 134 -1.49 18.03 3.89
CA PRO A 134 -2.82 17.63 4.33
C PRO A 134 -3.65 17.06 3.18
N PHE A 135 -4.31 15.94 3.43
CA PHE A 135 -5.23 15.36 2.47
C PHE A 135 -6.54 16.16 2.40
N PRO A 136 -7.01 16.58 1.21
CA PRO A 136 -8.07 17.61 1.09
C PRO A 136 -9.48 17.13 1.46
N TYR A 137 -9.69 15.85 1.72
CA TYR A 137 -11.00 15.32 2.09
C TYR A 137 -11.24 15.41 3.61
N PRO A 138 -12.48 15.70 4.04
CA PRO A 138 -12.82 15.84 5.46
C PRO A 138 -12.78 14.50 6.19
N SER A 139 -12.83 14.56 7.52
CA SER A 139 -12.98 13.37 8.38
C SER A 139 -14.29 12.64 8.06
N ASN A 140 -14.35 11.33 8.28
CA ASN A 140 -15.51 10.46 8.01
C ASN A 140 -16.07 10.57 6.59
N ARG A 141 -15.21 10.66 5.58
CA ARG A 141 -15.64 10.80 4.20
C ARG A 141 -15.97 9.47 3.53
N PHE A 142 -15.22 8.40 3.79
CA PHE A 142 -15.26 7.18 2.98
C PHE A 142 -15.85 5.98 3.71
N ASP A 143 -16.63 5.17 2.99
CA ASP A 143 -17.17 3.88 3.47
C ASP A 143 -16.09 2.79 3.40
N LEU A 144 -15.19 2.89 2.43
CA LEU A 144 -14.07 1.98 2.23
C LEU A 144 -12.79 2.76 1.97
N ILE A 145 -11.69 2.34 2.60
CA ILE A 145 -10.34 2.69 2.19
C ILE A 145 -9.65 1.40 1.77
N LEU A 146 -9.15 1.33 0.54
CA LEU A 146 -8.46 0.18 -0.01
C LEU A 146 -6.98 0.50 -0.17
N ASP A 147 -6.13 -0.36 0.36
CA ASP A 147 -4.67 -0.23 0.33
C ASP A 147 -4.06 -1.56 -0.10
N LYS A 148 -3.27 -1.51 -1.17
CA LYS A 148 -2.63 -2.66 -1.79
C LYS A 148 -1.12 -2.43 -1.76
N SER A 149 -0.51 -2.77 -0.63
CA SER A 149 0.92 -2.59 -0.32
C SER A 149 1.44 -1.17 -0.21
N THR A 150 0.59 -0.15 -0.06
CA THR A 150 1.07 1.20 0.26
C THR A 150 1.61 1.24 1.68
N LEU A 151 0.90 0.64 2.65
CA LEU A 151 1.41 0.52 4.00
C LEU A 151 2.79 -0.17 4.00
N ASP A 152 2.94 -1.28 3.26
CA ASP A 152 4.21 -2.00 3.10
C ASP A 152 5.34 -1.08 2.62
N CYS A 153 5.07 -0.26 1.61
CA CYS A 153 6.02 0.74 1.11
C CYS A 153 6.34 1.81 2.15
N THR A 154 5.39 2.21 3.00
CA THR A 154 5.61 3.25 4.00
C THR A 154 6.29 2.76 5.28
N LEU A 155 6.31 1.44 5.54
CA LEU A 155 6.91 0.87 6.76
C LEU A 155 8.44 1.02 6.81
N CYS A 156 9.09 1.42 5.71
CA CYS A 156 10.49 1.85 5.71
C CYS A 156 10.71 3.21 6.41
N SER A 157 9.64 3.92 6.79
CA SER A 157 9.70 5.18 7.50
C SER A 157 8.57 5.28 8.52
N ASP A 158 8.92 5.30 9.81
CA ASP A 158 7.96 5.42 10.90
C ASP A 158 7.02 6.62 10.72
N LYS A 159 7.59 7.76 10.28
CA LYS A 159 6.81 8.96 9.94
C LYS A 159 5.79 8.71 8.84
N ALA A 160 6.19 8.10 7.73
CA ALA A 160 5.31 7.88 6.59
C ALA A 160 4.16 6.92 6.93
N ALA A 161 4.48 5.80 7.59
CA ALA A 161 3.50 4.83 8.04
C ALA A 161 2.54 5.43 9.08
N ALA A 162 3.05 6.21 10.03
CA ALA A 162 2.21 6.93 11.00
C ALA A 162 1.27 7.94 10.33
N CYS A 163 1.79 8.75 9.40
CA CYS A 163 0.97 9.69 8.64
C CYS A 163 -0.14 8.98 7.85
N LEU A 164 0.17 7.86 7.21
CA LEU A 164 -0.82 7.04 6.49
C LEU A 164 -1.91 6.54 7.45
N LEU A 165 -1.55 5.88 8.55
CA LEU A 165 -2.51 5.30 9.49
C LEU A 165 -3.42 6.35 10.13
N VAL A 166 -2.87 7.51 10.51
CA VAL A 166 -3.65 8.66 11.03
C VAL A 166 -4.67 9.14 9.99
N GLN A 167 -4.26 9.29 8.73
CA GLN A 167 -5.15 9.76 7.67
C GLN A 167 -6.21 8.73 7.29
N VAL A 168 -5.87 7.44 7.25
CA VAL A 168 -6.82 6.34 7.02
C VAL A 168 -7.90 6.37 8.10
N TYR A 169 -7.51 6.40 9.38
CA TYR A 169 -8.46 6.41 10.48
C TYR A 169 -9.37 7.65 10.44
N ARG A 170 -8.80 8.83 10.18
CA ARG A 170 -9.55 10.10 10.06
C ARG A 170 -10.57 10.06 8.93
N CYS A 171 -10.17 9.58 7.76
CA CYS A 171 -10.98 9.59 6.56
C CYS A 171 -12.11 8.56 6.57
N LEU A 172 -11.96 7.46 7.33
CA LEU A 172 -13.00 6.45 7.46
C LEU A 172 -14.23 6.96 8.20
N LYS A 173 -15.41 6.71 7.64
CA LYS A 173 -16.69 6.82 8.36
C LYS A 173 -16.70 5.85 9.54
N VAL A 174 -17.48 6.17 10.58
CA VAL A 174 -17.86 5.19 11.59
C VAL A 174 -18.60 4.02 10.91
N GLY A 175 -18.17 2.80 11.21
CA GLY A 175 -18.62 1.57 10.55
C GLY A 175 -17.95 1.30 9.19
N GLY A 176 -17.21 2.26 8.64
CA GLY A 176 -16.42 2.10 7.42
C GLY A 176 -15.25 1.14 7.61
N CYS A 177 -14.70 0.66 6.50
CA CYS A 177 -13.67 -0.38 6.50
C CYS A 177 -12.37 0.08 5.84
N TYR A 178 -11.24 -0.19 6.47
CA TYR A 178 -9.92 -0.21 5.84
C TYR A 178 -9.59 -1.63 5.41
N LEU A 179 -9.54 -1.87 4.10
CA LEU A 179 -9.17 -3.13 3.49
C LEU A 179 -7.71 -3.04 3.05
N LEU A 180 -6.84 -3.71 3.81
CA LEU A 180 -5.40 -3.75 3.58
C LEU A 180 -5.00 -5.10 3.01
N ILE A 181 -4.28 -5.08 1.89
CA ILE A 181 -3.65 -6.24 1.28
C ILE A 181 -2.15 -6.04 1.36
N SER A 182 -1.45 -6.97 1.99
CA SER A 182 -0.04 -6.83 2.30
C SER A 182 0.75 -8.11 2.01
N PHE A 183 2.04 -7.93 1.68
CA PHE A 183 3.01 -9.02 1.63
C PHE A 183 3.84 -9.17 2.92
N HIS A 184 3.72 -8.26 3.89
CA HIS A 184 4.37 -8.40 5.19
C HIS A 184 3.77 -9.52 6.02
N GLU A 185 4.54 -10.08 6.95
CA GLU A 185 4.09 -11.17 7.80
C GLU A 185 2.95 -10.75 8.74
N TYR A 186 2.05 -11.70 9.03
CA TYR A 186 0.94 -11.48 9.96
C TYR A 186 1.44 -11.06 11.35
N ASP A 187 2.47 -11.73 11.87
CA ASP A 187 3.01 -11.48 13.21
C ASP A 187 3.63 -10.07 13.35
N PHE A 188 3.92 -9.40 12.23
CA PHE A 188 4.36 -8.00 12.19
C PHE A 188 3.16 -7.05 12.15
N LEU A 189 2.23 -7.26 11.21
CA LEU A 189 1.13 -6.33 10.97
C LEU A 189 0.01 -6.42 12.01
N ALA A 190 -0.28 -7.60 12.54
CA ALA A 190 -1.32 -7.78 13.55
C ALA A 190 -1.08 -6.89 14.78
N PRO A 191 0.08 -6.92 15.47
CA PRO A 191 0.30 -6.05 16.62
C PRO A 191 0.33 -4.57 16.25
N LEU A 192 0.80 -4.21 15.04
CA LEU A 192 0.79 -2.85 14.53
C LEU A 192 -0.64 -2.29 14.43
N LEU A 193 -1.56 -3.07 13.87
CA LEU A 193 -2.93 -2.65 13.57
C LEU A 193 -3.88 -2.82 14.77
N GLU A 194 -3.82 -3.96 15.46
CA GLU A 194 -4.71 -4.30 16.58
C GLU A 194 -4.48 -3.40 17.80
N ASN A 195 -3.23 -2.97 18.02
CA ASN A 195 -2.85 -2.15 19.18
C ASN A 195 -2.58 -0.69 18.82
N LEU A 196 -3.07 -0.22 17.67
CA LEU A 196 -2.85 1.15 17.21
C LEU A 196 -3.41 2.17 18.22
N PRO A 197 -2.57 3.05 18.82
CA PRO A 197 -3.01 3.91 19.91
C PRO A 197 -4.14 4.85 19.53
N GLY A 198 -5.23 4.81 20.31
CA GLY A 198 -6.41 5.66 20.12
C GLY A 198 -7.36 5.19 19.01
N ALA A 199 -6.96 4.22 18.20
CA ALA A 199 -7.84 3.66 17.18
C ALA A 199 -8.87 2.74 17.84
N ASN A 200 -10.15 3.07 17.68
CA ASN A 200 -11.24 2.17 18.04
C ASN A 200 -11.73 1.47 16.79
N TRP A 201 -11.06 0.40 16.40
CA TRP A 201 -11.44 -0.43 15.26
C TRP A 201 -11.34 -1.92 15.57
N ASP A 202 -12.11 -2.74 14.87
CA ASP A 202 -12.03 -4.21 14.89
C ASP A 202 -11.14 -4.67 13.74
N VAL A 203 -10.25 -5.64 13.99
CA VAL A 203 -9.31 -6.15 12.98
C VAL A 203 -9.62 -7.62 12.70
N GLN A 204 -9.91 -7.93 11.44
CA GLN A 204 -10.10 -9.30 10.97
C GLN A 204 -9.01 -9.65 9.97
N HIS A 205 -8.48 -10.86 10.07
CA HIS A 205 -7.42 -11.35 9.20
C HIS A 205 -7.87 -12.56 8.39
N SER A 206 -7.40 -12.61 7.14
CA SER A 206 -7.46 -13.77 6.27
C SER A 206 -6.28 -13.75 5.31
N THR A 207 -6.18 -14.76 4.45
CA THR A 207 -5.14 -14.82 3.42
C THR A 207 -5.77 -15.01 2.05
N MET A 208 -5.10 -14.53 1.00
CA MET A 208 -5.51 -14.78 -0.39
C MET A 208 -4.33 -15.19 -1.26
N GLU A 209 -4.61 -15.91 -2.35
CA GLU A 209 -3.59 -16.26 -3.33
C GLU A 209 -3.12 -15.01 -4.10
N ARG A 210 -1.81 -14.98 -4.42
CA ARG A 210 -1.22 -13.91 -5.21
C ARG A 210 -1.53 -14.12 -6.69
N GLN A 211 -2.07 -13.09 -7.35
CA GLN A 211 -2.45 -13.12 -8.76
C GLN A 211 -1.87 -11.91 -9.49
N VAL A 212 -0.66 -12.08 -9.99
CA VAL A 212 0.04 -11.01 -10.73
C VAL A 212 -0.47 -10.99 -12.16
N GLU A 213 -1.00 -9.85 -12.60
CA GLU A 213 -1.49 -9.66 -13.96
C GLU A 213 -0.84 -8.45 -14.64
N ASP A 214 -0.22 -8.69 -15.80
CA ASP A 214 0.13 -7.65 -16.75
C ASP A 214 -0.97 -7.57 -17.83
N LEU A 215 -1.84 -6.58 -17.69
CA LEU A 215 -2.98 -6.39 -18.59
C LEU A 215 -2.55 -5.86 -19.97
N GLY A 216 -1.29 -5.44 -20.13
CA GLY A 216 -0.75 -4.99 -21.41
C GLY A 216 -0.59 -6.13 -22.43
N ILE A 217 -0.30 -7.35 -21.97
CA ILE A 217 -0.05 -8.52 -22.84
C ILE A 217 -1.36 -9.08 -23.38
N ILE A 218 -2.41 -9.12 -22.56
CA ILE A 218 -3.71 -9.73 -22.92
C ILE A 218 -4.38 -8.95 -24.06
N ASN A 219 -4.28 -7.62 -24.07
CA ASN A 219 -4.87 -6.81 -25.13
C ASN A 219 -4.12 -6.95 -26.47
N GLN A 220 -2.81 -7.21 -26.47
CA GLN A 220 -2.05 -7.45 -27.69
C GLN A 220 -2.39 -8.81 -28.30
N LEU A 221 -2.46 -9.87 -27.49
CA LEU A 221 -2.83 -11.21 -27.95
C LEU A 221 -4.26 -11.26 -28.52
N ASN A 222 -5.20 -10.51 -27.93
CA ASN A 222 -6.57 -10.42 -28.45
C ASN A 222 -6.64 -9.63 -29.77
N ALA A 223 -5.83 -8.58 -29.94
CA ALA A 223 -5.77 -7.81 -31.18
C ALA A 223 -5.15 -8.63 -32.33
N ASP A 224 -4.10 -9.39 -32.05
CA ASP A 224 -3.44 -10.25 -33.03
C ASP A 224 -4.38 -11.40 -33.47
N HIS A 225 -5.13 -12.00 -32.54
CA HIS A 225 -6.12 -13.05 -32.85
C HIS A 225 -7.34 -12.56 -33.65
N GLU A 226 -7.74 -11.30 -33.54
CA GLU A 226 -8.77 -10.72 -34.42
C GLU A 226 -8.24 -10.45 -35.83
N SER A 227 -6.93 -10.17 -35.98
CA SER A 227 -6.31 -9.95 -37.30
C SER A 227 -6.08 -11.25 -38.08
N ASP A 228 -5.85 -12.38 -37.39
CA ASP A 228 -5.56 -13.68 -38.03
C ASP A 228 -6.80 -14.53 -38.35
N ARG A 229 -7.99 -14.14 -37.90
CA ARG A 229 -9.25 -14.84 -38.23
C ARG A 229 -9.71 -14.67 -39.69
N GLN A 230 -8.94 -14.00 -40.55
CA GLN A 230 -9.23 -13.90 -41.98
C GLN A 230 -8.36 -14.76 -42.89
N ASN A 231 -7.38 -15.55 -42.41
CA ASN A 231 -6.58 -16.40 -43.31
C ASN A 231 -6.24 -17.79 -42.74
N ASN A 232 -6.81 -18.81 -43.39
CA ASN A 232 -6.29 -20.16 -43.60
C ASN A 232 -6.18 -21.17 -42.43
N THR A 233 -6.98 -22.22 -42.60
CA THR A 233 -6.69 -23.63 -42.25
C THR A 233 -5.36 -24.11 -42.84
N LYS A 234 -4.35 -24.32 -42.00
CA LYS A 234 -3.30 -25.33 -42.21
C LYS A 234 -2.90 -25.90 -40.85
N GLU A 235 -3.09 -27.20 -40.71
CA GLU A 235 -2.65 -28.01 -39.57
C GLU A 235 -1.12 -28.15 -39.63
N GLU A 236 -0.42 -27.58 -38.65
CA GLU A 236 0.98 -27.92 -38.36
C GLU A 236 1.05 -28.62 -37.00
N GLU A 237 1.63 -29.82 -37.01
CA GLU A 237 1.88 -30.67 -35.85
C GLU A 237 2.96 -30.03 -34.97
N GLY A 238 2.54 -29.43 -33.85
CA GLY A 238 3.44 -28.81 -32.86
C GLY A 238 4.06 -29.83 -31.91
N GLU A 239 5.37 -29.67 -31.66
CA GLU A 239 6.16 -30.45 -30.70
C GLU A 239 5.57 -30.38 -29.27
N PRO A 240 5.70 -31.45 -28.47
CA PRO A 240 5.14 -31.51 -27.13
C PRO A 240 5.82 -30.48 -26.22
N ALA A 241 5.03 -29.54 -25.73
CA ALA A 241 5.42 -28.60 -24.70
C ALA A 241 6.04 -29.36 -23.52
N THR A 242 7.33 -29.08 -23.27
CA THR A 242 8.03 -29.50 -22.06
C THR A 242 7.22 -29.08 -20.83
N GLU A 243 6.68 -30.05 -20.11
CA GLU A 243 6.00 -29.87 -18.83
C GLU A 243 6.97 -29.21 -17.83
N LEU A 244 6.82 -27.91 -17.66
CA LEU A 244 7.50 -27.15 -16.61
C LEU A 244 6.97 -27.65 -15.26
N ASN A 245 7.87 -28.24 -14.48
CA ASN A 245 7.65 -28.69 -13.10
C ASN A 245 6.96 -27.58 -12.26
N PRO A 246 5.68 -27.72 -11.84
CA PRO A 246 4.94 -26.67 -11.15
C PRO A 246 5.34 -26.46 -9.67
N SER A 247 6.13 -27.35 -9.08
CA SER A 247 6.20 -27.50 -7.61
C SER A 247 7.23 -26.61 -6.88
N ALA A 248 7.91 -25.67 -7.54
CA ALA A 248 8.96 -24.86 -6.92
C ALA A 248 8.71 -23.35 -6.87
N ASN A 249 7.57 -22.85 -7.40
CA ASN A 249 7.29 -21.41 -7.51
C ASN A 249 5.94 -21.01 -6.90
N GLU A 250 5.44 -21.73 -5.90
CA GLU A 250 4.28 -21.26 -5.14
C GLU A 250 4.68 -20.00 -4.37
N LYS A 251 4.23 -18.84 -4.88
CA LYS A 251 4.44 -17.55 -4.20
C LYS A 251 3.69 -17.59 -2.87
N PRO A 252 4.26 -17.05 -1.78
CA PRO A 252 3.57 -17.01 -0.50
C PRO A 252 2.23 -16.27 -0.65
N PRO A 253 1.20 -16.69 0.11
CA PRO A 253 -0.09 -16.02 0.09
C PRO A 253 0.04 -14.58 0.62
N LEU A 254 -0.89 -13.73 0.20
CA LEU A 254 -1.00 -12.36 0.67
C LEU A 254 -1.83 -12.32 1.96
N ASN A 255 -1.45 -11.44 2.88
CA ASN A 255 -2.25 -11.15 4.06
C ASN A 255 -3.32 -10.12 3.72
N VAL A 256 -4.55 -10.38 4.19
CA VAL A 256 -5.70 -9.51 3.99
C VAL A 256 -6.27 -9.14 5.36
N PHE A 257 -6.27 -7.84 5.65
CA PHE A 257 -6.86 -7.28 6.86
C PHE A 257 -8.11 -6.49 6.51
N ILE A 258 -9.23 -6.85 7.15
CA ILE A 258 -10.50 -6.11 7.09
C ILE A 258 -10.65 -5.41 8.44
N ILE A 259 -10.46 -4.09 8.44
CA ILE A 259 -10.34 -3.30 9.65
C ILE A 259 -11.51 -2.31 9.74
N ARG A 260 -12.40 -2.49 10.71
CA ARG A 260 -13.66 -1.73 10.79
C ARG A 260 -13.62 -0.69 11.89
N LYS A 261 -13.77 0.58 11.53
CA LYS A 261 -13.86 1.68 12.50
C LYS A 261 -15.14 1.57 13.32
N LEU A 262 -15.01 1.52 14.64
CA LEU A 262 -16.12 1.40 15.57
C LEU A 262 -16.55 2.80 16.09
N PRO A 263 -17.79 2.97 16.55
CA PRO A 263 -18.21 4.19 17.23
C PRO A 263 -17.36 4.43 18.49
N SER A 264 -16.90 5.67 18.72
CA SER A 264 -16.17 6.00 19.95
C SER A 264 -17.10 5.86 21.17
N PRO A 265 -16.71 5.13 22.23
CA PRO A 265 -17.55 4.92 23.41
C PRO A 265 -17.75 6.21 24.24
N ASN A 266 -16.89 7.21 24.05
CA ASN A 266 -16.82 8.41 24.89
C ASN A 266 -17.01 9.71 24.10
N SER A 267 -17.84 9.73 23.06
CA SER A 267 -18.23 11.00 22.43
C SER A 267 -19.20 11.77 23.35
N SER A 268 -18.73 12.21 24.52
CA SER A 268 -19.40 13.28 25.25
C SER A 268 -19.29 14.54 24.41
N GLU A 269 -20.40 15.25 24.23
CA GLU A 269 -20.53 16.43 23.35
C GLU A 269 -19.67 17.65 23.78
N ASP A 270 -18.86 17.52 24.85
CA ASP A 270 -18.29 18.64 25.60
C ASP A 270 -16.76 18.81 25.47
N GLU A 271 -16.05 18.08 24.61
CA GLU A 271 -14.60 18.29 24.37
C GLU A 271 -14.32 18.69 22.90
N ASP A 272 -13.51 19.74 22.71
CA ASP A 272 -13.06 20.30 21.41
C ASP A 272 -12.16 19.34 20.59
N ASP A 273 -11.95 18.11 21.07
CA ASP A 273 -11.13 17.11 20.39
C ASP A 273 -11.94 16.38 19.31
N ASP A 274 -11.53 16.49 18.04
CA ASP A 274 -12.12 15.74 16.93
C ASP A 274 -11.94 14.22 17.21
N PRO A 275 -13.03 13.48 17.52
CA PRO A 275 -12.95 12.07 17.91
C PRO A 275 -12.50 11.16 16.76
N HIS A 276 -12.27 11.74 15.58
CA HIS A 276 -11.78 11.06 14.39
C HIS A 276 -10.28 11.27 14.14
N THR A 277 -9.58 11.97 15.03
CA THR A 277 -8.14 12.17 14.92
C THR A 277 -7.38 11.25 15.87
N LEU A 278 -6.27 10.69 15.37
CA LEU A 278 -5.32 9.95 16.19
C LEU A 278 -4.17 10.89 16.57
N ASP A 279 -3.64 10.70 17.77
CA ASP A 279 -2.42 11.39 18.22
C ASP A 279 -1.23 10.87 17.40
N TRP A 280 -0.64 11.76 16.60
CA TRP A 280 0.43 11.40 15.67
C TRP A 280 1.69 10.93 16.41
N ASP A 281 2.08 11.56 17.52
CA ASP A 281 3.29 11.20 18.27
C ASP A 281 3.15 9.79 18.86
N ARG A 282 1.97 9.45 19.39
CA ARG A 282 1.68 8.11 19.93
C ARG A 282 1.63 7.05 18.85
N VAL A 283 1.02 7.36 17.70
CA VAL A 283 1.01 6.43 16.55
C VAL A 283 2.42 6.22 16.02
N SER A 284 3.21 7.28 15.85
CA SER A 284 4.60 7.22 15.39
C SER A 284 5.48 6.37 16.32
N ALA A 285 5.39 6.61 17.64
CA ALA A 285 6.12 5.81 18.62
C ALA A 285 5.69 4.33 18.63
N HIS A 286 4.42 4.04 18.35
CA HIS A 286 3.92 2.66 18.22
C HIS A 286 4.43 1.97 16.97
N VAL A 287 4.39 2.64 15.81
CA VAL A 287 4.96 2.14 14.55
C VAL A 287 6.43 1.80 14.76
N HIS A 288 7.21 2.74 15.29
CA HIS A 288 8.64 2.56 15.60
C HIS A 288 8.86 1.33 16.49
N LYS A 289 8.14 1.24 17.62
CA LYS A 289 8.25 0.10 18.54
C LYS A 289 7.92 -1.25 17.86
N CYS A 290 6.90 -1.29 17.00
CA CYS A 290 6.53 -2.50 16.27
C CYS A 290 7.60 -2.89 15.24
N ASN A 291 8.12 -1.92 14.48
CA ASN A 291 9.23 -2.11 13.54
C ASN A 291 10.46 -2.67 14.26
N ASP A 292 10.93 -1.98 15.29
CA ASP A 292 12.11 -2.38 16.07
C ASP A 292 11.96 -3.80 16.63
N ALA A 293 10.81 -4.09 17.27
CA ALA A 293 10.58 -5.41 17.86
C ALA A 293 10.59 -6.52 16.78
N TRP A 294 10.00 -6.24 15.61
CA TRP A 294 9.96 -7.19 14.50
C TRP A 294 11.35 -7.50 13.96
N PHE A 295 12.11 -6.45 13.58
CA PHE A 295 13.44 -6.60 13.02
C PHE A 295 14.43 -7.17 14.03
N GLN A 296 14.31 -6.82 15.32
CA GLN A 296 15.12 -7.42 16.37
C GLN A 296 14.90 -8.93 16.51
N GLN A 297 13.67 -9.40 16.33
CA GLN A 297 13.34 -10.81 16.46
C GLN A 297 13.65 -11.62 15.20
N HIS A 298 13.32 -11.10 14.01
CA HIS A 298 13.30 -11.89 12.78
C HIS A 298 14.49 -11.63 11.85
N GLN A 299 15.05 -10.42 11.88
CA GLN A 299 16.18 -10.03 11.02
C GLN A 299 17.25 -9.28 11.83
N PRO A 300 17.80 -9.90 12.89
CA PRO A 300 18.73 -9.20 13.74
C PRO A 300 20.02 -8.88 12.99
N LEU A 301 20.35 -7.59 12.88
CA LEU A 301 21.64 -7.14 12.34
C LEU A 301 22.79 -7.81 13.10
N LEU A 302 22.69 -7.92 14.42
CA LEU A 302 23.70 -8.53 15.30
C LEU A 302 23.34 -9.96 15.73
N THR A 303 23.59 -10.94 14.85
CA THR A 303 23.57 -12.36 15.24
C THR A 303 24.79 -12.72 16.09
N ARG A 304 24.70 -13.79 16.91
CA ARG A 304 25.86 -14.30 17.69
C ARG A 304 27.09 -14.55 16.83
N GLN A 305 26.89 -15.10 15.64
CA GLN A 305 27.96 -15.39 14.68
C GLN A 305 28.58 -14.09 14.16
N ARG A 306 27.77 -13.11 13.75
CA ARG A 306 28.26 -11.81 13.28
C ARG A 306 28.99 -11.05 14.39
N THR A 307 28.45 -11.05 15.61
CA THR A 307 29.12 -10.45 16.78
C THR A 307 30.50 -11.06 17.01
N GLN A 308 30.65 -12.37 16.91
CA GLN A 308 31.95 -13.04 17.06
C GLN A 308 32.91 -12.67 15.92
N ALA A 309 32.43 -12.67 14.67
CA ALA A 309 33.23 -12.25 13.52
C ALA A 309 33.71 -10.79 13.64
N LEU A 310 32.84 -9.89 14.09
CA LEU A 310 33.21 -8.49 14.34
C LEU A 310 34.25 -8.36 15.46
N LYS A 311 34.16 -9.15 16.54
CA LYS A 311 35.20 -9.15 17.59
C LYS A 311 36.57 -9.54 17.06
N GLU A 312 36.61 -10.51 16.16
CA GLU A 312 37.85 -10.98 15.54
C GLU A 312 38.40 -9.95 14.56
N ALA A 313 37.55 -9.35 13.72
CA ALA A 313 37.93 -8.32 12.77
C ALA A 313 38.42 -7.03 13.44
N PHE A 314 37.84 -6.67 14.59
CA PHE A 314 38.19 -5.48 15.37
C PHE A 314 39.14 -5.77 16.54
N GLU A 315 40.12 -6.68 16.36
CA GLU A 315 41.20 -6.88 17.34
C GLU A 315 41.91 -5.54 17.68
N HIS A 316 41.93 -4.62 16.71
CA HIS A 316 42.34 -3.23 16.87
C HIS A 316 41.31 -2.28 16.22
N PRO A 317 41.24 -1.00 16.64
CA PRO A 317 40.38 -0.02 15.98
C PRO A 317 40.68 0.08 14.48
N LEU A 318 39.64 -0.02 13.67
CA LEU A 318 39.74 0.03 12.21
C LEU A 318 39.49 1.45 11.70
N VAL A 319 40.11 1.81 10.57
CA VAL A 319 39.72 3.02 9.85
C VAL A 319 38.33 2.85 9.26
N LEU A 320 37.54 3.93 9.15
CA LEU A 320 36.12 3.86 8.77
C LEU A 320 35.84 3.07 7.49
N GLN A 321 36.70 3.18 6.47
CA GLN A 321 36.52 2.42 5.23
C GLN A 321 36.68 0.92 5.41
N GLN A 322 37.63 0.49 6.25
CA GLN A 322 37.79 -0.93 6.58
C GLN A 322 36.64 -1.41 7.48
N ALA A 323 36.27 -0.59 8.47
CA ALA A 323 35.14 -0.88 9.33
C ALA A 323 33.84 -1.09 8.54
N TYR A 324 33.54 -0.24 7.56
CA TYR A 324 32.39 -0.41 6.67
C TYR A 324 32.38 -1.78 5.95
N LEU A 325 33.55 -2.25 5.50
CA LEU A 325 33.67 -3.54 4.83
C LEU A 325 33.44 -4.73 5.77
N GLU A 326 33.80 -4.58 7.04
CA GLU A 326 33.60 -5.62 8.07
C GLU A 326 32.18 -5.54 8.68
N LEU A 327 31.62 -4.33 8.80
CA LEU A 327 30.33 -4.11 9.44
C LEU A 327 29.18 -4.56 8.57
N PHE A 328 29.26 -4.39 7.25
CA PHE A 328 28.18 -4.70 6.32
C PHE A 328 28.58 -5.81 5.36
N THR A 329 27.66 -6.69 5.01
CA THR A 329 27.81 -7.72 3.98
C THR A 329 27.77 -7.11 2.58
N ASP A 330 28.19 -7.87 1.56
CA ASP A 330 28.09 -7.42 0.16
C ASP A 330 26.65 -6.98 -0.20
N ALA A 331 25.64 -7.73 0.23
CA ALA A 331 24.23 -7.43 -0.03
C ALA A 331 23.76 -6.15 0.68
N GLU A 332 24.13 -5.95 1.96
CA GLU A 332 23.79 -4.71 2.67
C GLU A 332 24.45 -3.49 2.01
N ARG A 333 25.68 -3.64 1.50
CA ARG A 333 26.41 -2.57 0.80
C ARG A 333 25.82 -2.19 -0.56
N GLU A 334 24.96 -3.03 -1.16
CA GLU A 334 24.21 -2.65 -2.36
C GLU A 334 23.19 -1.54 -2.07
N HIS A 335 22.72 -1.45 -0.81
CA HIS A 335 21.70 -0.51 -0.37
C HIS A 335 22.25 0.59 0.54
N LEU A 336 23.28 0.29 1.32
CA LEU A 336 23.96 1.24 2.20
C LEU A 336 25.35 1.53 1.66
N THR A 337 25.48 2.59 0.86
CA THR A 337 26.78 3.02 0.33
C THR A 337 27.71 3.48 1.45
N TYR A 338 29.00 3.58 1.14
CA TYR A 338 29.97 4.10 2.11
C TYR A 338 29.66 5.54 2.53
N GLU A 339 29.15 6.36 1.60
CA GLU A 339 28.71 7.71 1.87
C GLU A 339 27.54 7.75 2.86
N HIS A 340 26.50 6.92 2.68
CA HIS A 340 25.39 6.82 3.64
C HIS A 340 25.88 6.35 5.01
N PHE A 341 26.77 5.35 5.05
CA PHE A 341 27.40 4.93 6.31
C PHE A 341 28.12 6.09 7.03
N LEU A 342 28.82 6.96 6.30
CA LEU A 342 29.49 8.11 6.91
C LEU A 342 28.50 9.14 7.47
N GLU A 343 27.36 9.34 6.82
CA GLU A 343 26.28 10.20 7.29
C GLU A 343 25.66 9.64 8.57
N ASP A 344 25.30 8.36 8.58
CA ASP A 344 24.74 7.66 9.75
C ASP A 344 25.72 7.66 10.92
N TRP A 345 26.99 7.37 10.64
CA TRP A 345 28.06 7.42 11.63
C TRP A 345 28.22 8.82 12.21
N ALA A 346 28.16 9.87 11.39
CA ALA A 346 28.24 11.24 11.88
C ALA A 346 27.04 11.58 12.78
N ALA A 347 25.82 11.18 12.40
CA ALA A 347 24.62 11.37 13.20
C ALA A 347 24.71 10.65 14.56
N TYR A 348 25.18 9.40 14.56
CA TYR A 348 25.46 8.62 15.77
C TYR A 348 26.43 9.36 16.72
N LEU A 349 27.53 9.92 16.16
CA LEU A 349 28.50 10.68 16.94
C LEU A 349 27.93 11.97 17.53
N GLU A 350 27.06 12.67 16.80
CA GLU A 350 26.43 13.90 17.26
C GLU A 350 25.51 13.67 18.47
N GLN A 351 24.74 12.58 18.45
CA GLN A 351 23.83 12.22 19.55
C GLN A 351 24.58 11.93 20.85
N ARG A 352 25.76 11.30 20.76
CA ARG A 352 26.55 10.86 21.94
C ARG A 352 27.45 11.93 22.55
N LYS A 353 27.45 13.16 22.02
CA LYS A 353 28.14 14.34 22.58
C LYS A 353 29.58 14.06 23.09
N GLY A 354 30.41 13.26 22.39
CA GLY A 354 31.84 13.21 22.75
C GLY A 354 32.75 12.08 22.23
N THR A 355 34.05 12.44 22.29
CA THR A 355 35.34 11.69 22.32
C THR A 355 35.67 10.56 21.36
N ILE A 356 34.73 10.00 20.61
CA ILE A 356 35.05 8.91 19.67
C ILE A 356 35.93 9.49 18.53
N PRO A 357 37.08 8.86 18.21
CA PRO A 357 37.93 9.31 17.11
C PRO A 357 37.15 9.35 15.79
N LYS A 358 37.07 10.52 15.15
CA LYS A 358 36.30 10.68 13.89
C LYS A 358 36.76 9.84 12.70
N LYS A 359 37.90 9.16 12.80
CA LYS A 359 38.54 8.44 11.67
C LYS A 359 38.70 6.94 11.90
N GLN A 360 38.46 6.49 13.13
CA GLN A 360 38.61 5.10 13.52
C GLN A 360 37.47 4.70 14.43
N ILE A 361 37.08 3.45 14.36
CA ILE A 361 36.00 2.89 15.16
C ILE A 361 36.51 1.64 15.88
N SER A 362 36.28 1.59 17.19
CA SER A 362 36.60 0.43 18.01
C SER A 362 35.50 -0.63 17.87
N TYR A 363 35.77 -1.86 18.31
CA TYR A 363 34.74 -2.90 18.38
C TYR A 363 33.50 -2.43 19.18
N ASP A 364 33.71 -1.85 20.36
CA ASP A 364 32.61 -1.44 21.24
C ASP A 364 31.76 -0.33 20.59
N ASP A 365 32.40 0.63 19.94
CA ASP A 365 31.69 1.69 19.22
C ASP A 365 30.92 1.15 18.01
N ALA A 366 31.50 0.21 17.27
CA ALA A 366 30.88 -0.41 16.10
C ALA A 366 29.70 -1.31 16.49
N PHE A 367 29.83 -2.05 17.59
CA PHE A 367 28.76 -2.86 18.15
C PHE A 367 27.58 -1.97 18.59
N LEU A 368 27.85 -0.88 19.31
CA LEU A 368 26.82 0.06 19.75
C LEU A 368 26.17 0.79 18.58
N PHE A 369 26.93 1.11 17.54
CA PHE A 369 26.40 1.69 16.30
C PHE A 369 25.45 0.73 15.58
N LEU A 370 25.86 -0.53 15.36
CA LEU A 370 24.98 -1.53 14.74
C LEU A 370 23.75 -1.86 15.59
N GLN A 371 23.86 -1.77 16.93
CA GLN A 371 22.73 -1.93 17.83
C GLN A 371 21.76 -0.76 17.76
N GLU A 372 22.23 0.44 17.39
CA GLU A 372 21.40 1.64 17.22
C GLU A 372 20.79 1.74 15.82
N MET A 373 21.44 1.12 14.81
CA MET A 373 20.89 0.95 13.46
C MET A 373 19.82 -0.14 13.35
N GLN A 374 19.71 -0.98 14.38
CA GLN A 374 18.77 -2.10 14.44
C GLN A 374 17.48 -1.70 15.11
#